data_AF-A0A432XB12-F1
#
_entry.id   AF-A0A432XB12-F1
#
_cell.length_a   1.000
_cell.length_b   1.000
_cell.length_c   1.000
_cell.angle_alpha   90.00
_cell.angle_beta   90.00
_cell.angle_gamma   90.00
#
_symmetry.space_group_name_H-M   'P 1'
#
loop_
_entity.id
_entity.type
_entity.pdbx_description
1 polymer ?
#
loop_
_entity_poly.entity_id
_entity_poly.type
_entity_poly.pdbx_seq_one_letter_code
_entity_poly.pdbx_strand_id
1 'polypeptide(L)'
;MTLSDEIGYIDNNSYQLTEENKRLVNTYLRMFRYYTKRNFSPTRTVRVLLSNYPEHVESIVHAAFERYPNNYEQIIKAAIDAEPGFTKDIMAVAMHTEVAQPAELVRIAVEAEPAYADEIVVEASRANPANVEELVRVAVKVEPEMADSIMQSASASQPEKVEGIVHATLSVLPAIGDYLSSSLSDLIDLITTDNDPESTEVTSRAEALSVLKGAYRAGMSYQEIEALAETHGIAKEEIAAAVASKN
;
A
#
# COMPACT_ATOMS: atom_id res chain seq x y z
N MET A 1 9.14 8.81 41.37
CA MET A 1 8.80 9.69 40.25
C MET A 1 10.08 10.00 39.49
N THR A 2 10.32 9.25 38.43
CA THR A 2 11.19 9.63 37.30
C THR A 2 10.51 9.04 36.08
N LEU A 3 9.82 9.91 35.34
CA LEU A 3 9.12 9.62 34.09
C LEU A 3 10.15 9.41 32.99
N SER A 4 10.48 8.16 32.67
CA SER A 4 11.36 7.86 31.54
C SER A 4 11.09 6.53 30.82
N ASP A 5 10.06 5.78 31.20
CA ASP A 5 9.76 4.46 30.58
C ASP A 5 8.42 4.41 29.82
N GLU A 6 7.84 5.56 29.46
CA GLU A 6 6.66 5.64 28.59
C GLU A 6 7.05 6.25 27.24
N ILE A 7 7.74 5.47 26.41
CA ILE A 7 7.50 5.50 24.97
C ILE A 7 7.27 4.04 24.59
N GLY A 8 6.00 3.65 24.67
CA GLY A 8 5.55 2.41 24.08
C GLY A 8 5.88 2.45 22.60
N TYR A 9 6.87 1.67 22.19
CA TYR A 9 6.95 1.19 20.83
C TYR A 9 5.58 0.58 20.53
N ILE A 10 4.83 1.22 19.64
CA ILE A 10 3.62 0.66 19.07
C ILE A 10 4.06 -0.63 18.40
N ASP A 11 3.71 -1.75 19.02
CA ASP A 11 4.04 -3.08 18.54
C ASP A 11 3.52 -3.21 17.11
N ASN A 12 4.43 -3.57 16.20
CA ASN A 12 4.11 -3.86 14.82
C ASN A 12 2.95 -4.83 14.82
N ASN A 13 1.86 -4.48 14.15
CA ASN A 13 0.72 -5.35 13.93
C ASN A 13 1.18 -6.51 13.02
N SER A 14 1.96 -7.45 13.56
CA SER A 14 2.36 -8.67 12.91
C SER A 14 1.07 -9.45 12.75
N TYR A 15 0.59 -9.60 11.51
CA TYR A 15 -0.46 -10.56 11.21
C TYR A 15 -0.12 -11.89 11.92
N GLN A 16 -1.04 -12.35 12.78
CA GLN A 16 -0.92 -13.63 13.47
C GLN A 16 -2.21 -14.40 13.25
N LEU A 17 -2.08 -15.61 12.72
CA LEU A 17 -3.22 -16.53 12.66
C LEU A 17 -3.78 -16.74 14.06
N THR A 18 -5.09 -16.50 14.21
CA THR A 18 -5.82 -16.85 15.42
C THR A 18 -5.72 -18.36 15.68
N GLU A 19 -5.90 -18.78 16.93
CA GLU A 19 -5.93 -20.21 17.27
C GLU A 19 -7.04 -20.97 16.53
N GLU A 20 -8.13 -20.28 16.21
CA GLU A 20 -9.20 -20.80 15.34
C GLU A 20 -8.69 -21.00 13.91
N ASN A 21 -8.04 -19.99 13.31
CA ASN A 21 -7.48 -20.09 11.97
C ASN A 21 -6.43 -21.20 11.86
N LYS A 22 -5.56 -21.38 12.87
CA LYS A 22 -4.59 -22.51 12.90
C LYS A 22 -5.27 -23.89 12.85
N ARG A 23 -6.43 -24.05 13.51
CA ARG A 23 -7.20 -25.30 13.46
C ARG A 23 -7.84 -25.50 12.09
N LEU A 24 -8.37 -24.43 11.51
CA LEU A 24 -8.99 -24.45 10.19
C LEU A 24 -7.98 -24.72 9.07
N VAL A 25 -6.76 -24.18 9.14
CA VAL A 25 -5.66 -24.47 8.20
C VAL A 25 -5.46 -25.98 8.03
N ASN A 26 -5.37 -26.73 9.14
CA ASN A 26 -5.24 -28.20 9.11
C ASN A 26 -6.42 -28.91 8.43
N THR A 27 -7.62 -28.37 8.58
CA THR A 27 -8.82 -28.86 7.89
C THR A 27 -8.73 -28.58 6.40
N TYR A 28 -8.34 -27.37 5.99
CA TYR A 28 -8.19 -27.01 4.59
C TYR A 28 -7.06 -27.77 3.90
N LEU A 29 -5.93 -28.04 4.57
CA LEU A 29 -4.88 -28.93 4.05
C LEU A 29 -5.42 -30.34 3.72
N ARG A 30 -6.36 -30.86 4.52
CA ARG A 30 -7.06 -32.13 4.20
C ARG A 30 -8.00 -31.97 3.01
N MET A 31 -8.72 -30.85 2.91
CA MET A 31 -9.61 -30.58 1.78
C MET A 31 -8.83 -30.42 0.47
N PHE A 32 -7.72 -29.69 0.44
CA PHE A 32 -6.85 -29.60 -0.74
C PHE A 32 -6.35 -30.98 -1.18
N ARG A 33 -5.94 -31.84 -0.24
CA ARG A 33 -5.59 -33.25 -0.54
C ARG A 33 -6.76 -34.00 -1.17
N TYR A 34 -7.96 -33.84 -0.62
CA TYR A 34 -9.17 -34.48 -1.13
C TYR A 34 -9.52 -34.03 -2.55
N TYR A 35 -9.48 -32.73 -2.82
CA TYR A 35 -9.73 -32.16 -4.15
C TYR A 35 -8.65 -32.52 -5.17
N THR A 36 -7.38 -32.59 -4.76
CA THR A 36 -6.28 -33.05 -5.63
C THR A 36 -6.52 -34.47 -6.12
N LYS A 37 -6.99 -35.38 -5.26
CA LYS A 37 -7.34 -36.77 -5.65
C LYS A 37 -8.48 -36.84 -6.67
N ARG A 38 -9.24 -35.75 -6.83
CA ARG A 38 -10.33 -35.59 -7.81
C ARG A 38 -9.92 -34.76 -9.02
N ASN A 39 -8.62 -34.55 -9.23
CA ASN A 39 -8.03 -33.80 -10.35
C ASN A 39 -8.41 -32.31 -10.36
N PHE A 40 -8.66 -31.70 -9.20
CA PHE A 40 -8.81 -30.25 -9.12
C PHE A 40 -7.43 -29.59 -9.05
N SER A 41 -7.26 -28.48 -9.77
CA SER A 41 -6.10 -27.61 -9.61
C SER A 41 -6.15 -26.88 -8.26
N PRO A 42 -5.00 -26.35 -7.78
CA PRO A 42 -4.98 -25.47 -6.60
C PRO A 42 -5.95 -24.29 -6.75
N THR A 43 -5.93 -23.63 -7.91
CA THR A 43 -6.78 -22.48 -8.23
C THR A 43 -8.28 -22.82 -8.17
N ARG A 44 -8.69 -23.94 -8.78
CA ARG A 44 -10.08 -24.40 -8.74
C ARG A 44 -10.51 -24.72 -7.31
N THR A 45 -9.61 -25.28 -6.52
CA THR A 45 -9.89 -25.61 -5.13
C THR A 45 -10.07 -24.35 -4.29
N VAL A 46 -9.17 -23.36 -4.43
CA VAL A 46 -9.28 -22.05 -3.76
C VAL A 46 -10.63 -21.40 -4.07
N ARG A 47 -11.00 -21.29 -5.36
CA ARG A 47 -12.28 -20.70 -5.78
C ARG A 47 -13.48 -21.43 -5.15
N VAL A 48 -13.49 -22.76 -5.22
CA VAL A 48 -14.59 -23.56 -4.63
C VAL A 48 -14.68 -23.36 -3.12
N LEU A 49 -13.55 -23.33 -2.42
CA LEU A 49 -13.55 -23.17 -0.97
C LEU A 49 -14.01 -21.77 -0.57
N LEU A 50 -13.48 -20.71 -1.19
CA LEU A 50 -13.84 -19.33 -0.86
C LEU A 50 -15.29 -19.01 -1.23
N SER A 51 -15.81 -19.51 -2.35
CA SER A 51 -17.23 -19.29 -2.70
C SER A 51 -18.20 -19.96 -1.73
N ASN A 52 -17.76 -20.94 -0.92
CA ASN A 52 -18.62 -21.61 0.06
C ASN A 52 -18.33 -21.17 1.51
N TYR A 53 -17.13 -20.67 1.78
CA TYR A 53 -16.64 -20.29 3.11
C TYR A 53 -15.78 -19.01 3.02
N PRO A 54 -16.35 -17.89 2.56
CA PRO A 54 -15.60 -16.64 2.38
C PRO A 54 -14.99 -16.14 3.70
N GLU A 55 -15.68 -16.36 4.82
CA GLU A 55 -15.22 -16.01 6.17
C GLU A 55 -13.96 -16.76 6.62
N HIS A 56 -13.59 -17.84 5.94
CA HIS A 56 -12.38 -18.61 6.24
C HIS A 56 -11.21 -18.29 5.30
N VAL A 57 -11.25 -17.15 4.61
CA VAL A 57 -10.27 -16.72 3.60
C VAL A 57 -8.82 -16.91 4.06
N GLU A 58 -8.48 -16.42 5.26
CA GLU A 58 -7.13 -16.52 5.81
C GLU A 58 -6.65 -17.97 5.89
N SER A 59 -7.50 -18.83 6.47
CA SER A 59 -7.18 -20.24 6.68
C SER A 59 -7.09 -21.03 5.36
N ILE A 60 -7.94 -20.70 4.39
CA ILE A 60 -7.96 -21.34 3.06
C ILE A 60 -6.70 -20.96 2.27
N VAL A 61 -6.40 -19.66 2.21
CA VAL A 61 -5.26 -19.12 1.46
C VAL A 61 -3.96 -19.58 2.09
N HIS A 62 -3.83 -19.55 3.41
CA HIS A 62 -2.65 -20.06 4.10
C HIS A 62 -2.42 -21.55 3.82
N ALA A 63 -3.46 -22.38 3.89
CA ALA A 63 -3.36 -23.80 3.56
C ALA A 63 -2.99 -24.03 2.07
N ALA A 64 -3.44 -23.14 1.18
CA ALA A 64 -3.07 -23.19 -0.24
C ALA A 64 -1.59 -22.89 -0.44
N PHE A 65 -1.05 -21.85 0.19
CA PHE A 65 0.37 -21.49 0.12
C PHE A 65 1.28 -22.56 0.72
N GLU A 66 0.92 -23.11 1.89
CA GLU A 66 1.69 -24.20 2.51
C GLU A 66 1.81 -25.42 1.58
N ARG A 67 0.74 -25.73 0.84
CA ARG A 67 0.70 -26.92 0.00
C ARG A 67 1.23 -26.71 -1.42
N TYR A 68 1.11 -25.50 -1.96
CA TYR A 68 1.49 -25.15 -3.32
C TYR A 68 2.25 -23.82 -3.36
N PRO A 69 3.42 -23.72 -2.68
CA PRO A 69 4.16 -22.47 -2.57
C PRO A 69 4.55 -21.91 -3.93
N ASN A 70 4.86 -22.77 -4.91
CA ASN A 70 5.23 -22.34 -6.27
C ASN A 70 4.04 -21.86 -7.13
N ASN A 71 2.81 -21.90 -6.60
CA ASN A 71 1.60 -21.45 -7.30
C ASN A 71 0.99 -20.19 -6.65
N TYR A 72 1.75 -19.49 -5.81
CA TYR A 72 1.26 -18.35 -5.03
C TYR A 72 0.57 -17.30 -5.91
N GLU A 73 1.13 -16.94 -7.08
CA GLU A 73 0.53 -15.93 -7.96
C GLU A 73 -0.87 -16.35 -8.43
N GLN A 74 -1.03 -17.59 -8.88
CA GLN A 74 -2.34 -18.06 -9.35
C GLN A 74 -3.31 -18.28 -8.18
N ILE A 75 -2.81 -18.58 -6.99
CA ILE A 75 -3.63 -18.69 -5.77
C ILE A 75 -4.15 -17.33 -5.35
N ILE A 76 -3.30 -16.29 -5.31
CA ILE A 76 -3.69 -14.92 -4.98
C ILE A 76 -4.75 -14.43 -5.97
N LYS A 77 -4.46 -14.52 -7.28
CA LYS A 77 -5.43 -14.13 -8.33
C LYS A 77 -6.75 -14.90 -8.18
N ALA A 78 -6.69 -16.22 -8.00
CA ALA A 78 -7.90 -17.03 -7.82
C ALA A 78 -8.68 -16.73 -6.53
N ALA A 79 -8.00 -16.26 -5.48
CA ALA A 79 -8.64 -15.88 -4.23
C ALA A 79 -9.34 -14.53 -4.34
N ILE A 80 -8.64 -13.53 -4.88
CA ILE A 80 -9.19 -12.19 -5.15
C ILE A 80 -10.36 -12.29 -6.12
N ASP A 81 -10.21 -13.02 -7.23
CA ASP A 81 -11.31 -13.25 -8.21
C ASP A 81 -12.56 -13.88 -7.58
N ALA A 82 -12.36 -14.73 -6.56
CA ALA A 82 -13.46 -15.43 -5.91
C ALA A 82 -14.19 -14.54 -4.91
N GLU A 83 -13.46 -13.68 -4.20
CA GLU A 83 -14.03 -12.80 -3.19
C GLU A 83 -13.16 -11.53 -3.03
N PRO A 84 -13.37 -10.51 -3.89
CA PRO A 84 -12.57 -9.28 -3.89
C PRO A 84 -12.59 -8.51 -2.57
N GLY A 85 -13.70 -8.63 -1.81
CA GLY A 85 -13.87 -7.97 -0.51
C GLY A 85 -12.87 -8.40 0.56
N PHE A 86 -12.15 -9.52 0.39
CA PHE A 86 -11.08 -9.97 1.29
C PHE A 86 -9.67 -9.76 0.73
N THR A 87 -9.49 -8.90 -0.29
CA THR A 87 -8.17 -8.63 -0.88
C THR A 87 -7.13 -8.25 0.17
N LYS A 88 -7.52 -7.43 1.16
CA LYS A 88 -6.66 -7.06 2.29
C LYS A 88 -6.19 -8.28 3.09
N ASP A 89 -7.10 -9.17 3.47
CA ASP A 89 -6.78 -10.36 4.28
C ASP A 89 -5.93 -11.37 3.48
N ILE A 90 -6.21 -11.51 2.17
CA ILE A 90 -5.39 -12.31 1.25
C ILE A 90 -3.96 -11.78 1.23
N MET A 91 -3.80 -10.45 1.13
CA MET A 91 -2.48 -9.80 1.12
C MET A 91 -1.75 -9.93 2.45
N ALA A 92 -2.44 -9.76 3.57
CA ALA A 92 -1.87 -9.96 4.90
C ALA A 92 -1.32 -11.39 5.08
N VAL A 93 -2.07 -12.41 4.63
CA VAL A 93 -1.63 -13.81 4.64
C VAL A 93 -0.42 -14.01 3.73
N ALA A 94 -0.43 -13.45 2.51
CA ALA A 94 0.65 -13.61 1.54
C ALA A 94 1.96 -12.98 2.03
N MET A 95 1.89 -11.80 2.66
CA MET A 95 3.06 -11.14 3.25
C MET A 95 3.58 -11.91 4.46
N HIS A 96 2.68 -12.34 5.35
CA HIS A 96 3.07 -13.12 6.53
C HIS A 96 3.73 -14.45 6.17
N THR A 97 3.25 -15.12 5.12
CA THR A 97 3.80 -16.39 4.65
C THR A 97 5.04 -16.23 3.77
N GLU A 98 5.44 -14.99 3.47
CA GLU A 98 6.61 -14.64 2.68
C GLU A 98 6.71 -15.40 1.34
N VAL A 99 5.57 -15.64 0.68
CA VAL A 99 5.53 -16.42 -0.56
C VAL A 99 6.20 -15.71 -1.74
N ALA A 100 6.33 -14.39 -1.68
CA ALA A 100 7.07 -13.56 -2.62
C ALA A 100 7.48 -12.22 -1.99
N GLN A 101 8.24 -11.42 -2.73
CA GLN A 101 8.60 -10.06 -2.29
C GLN A 101 7.35 -9.16 -2.26
N PRO A 102 7.22 -8.23 -1.29
CA PRO A 102 6.02 -7.39 -1.16
C PRO A 102 5.63 -6.62 -2.41
N ALA A 103 6.60 -6.09 -3.19
CA ALA A 103 6.30 -5.40 -4.43
C ALA A 103 5.70 -6.33 -5.50
N GLU A 104 6.12 -7.59 -5.55
CA GLU A 104 5.53 -8.59 -6.44
C GLU A 104 4.11 -8.97 -6.00
N LEU A 105 3.87 -9.08 -4.70
CA LEU A 105 2.53 -9.31 -4.15
C LEU A 105 1.58 -8.15 -4.49
N VAL A 106 2.03 -6.91 -4.33
CA VAL A 106 1.28 -5.70 -4.73
C VAL A 106 0.96 -5.73 -6.22
N ARG A 107 1.95 -6.01 -7.09
CA ARG A 107 1.70 -6.15 -8.54
C ARG A 107 0.59 -7.15 -8.83
N ILE A 108 0.67 -8.34 -8.25
CA ILE A 108 -0.28 -9.44 -8.50
C ILE A 108 -1.69 -9.06 -8.03
N ALA A 109 -1.81 -8.43 -6.86
CA ALA A 109 -3.10 -8.05 -6.30
C ALA A 109 -3.73 -6.89 -7.05
N VAL A 110 -2.96 -5.85 -7.40
CA VAL A 110 -3.45 -4.71 -8.19
C VAL A 110 -3.86 -5.16 -9.59
N GLU A 111 -3.13 -6.09 -10.21
CA GLU A 111 -3.54 -6.70 -11.49
C GLU A 111 -4.86 -7.47 -11.38
N ALA A 112 -5.14 -8.08 -10.22
CA ALA A 112 -6.33 -8.88 -10.00
C ALA A 112 -7.55 -8.02 -9.65
N GLU A 113 -7.35 -6.99 -8.84
CA GLU A 113 -8.40 -6.09 -8.36
C GLU A 113 -7.90 -4.64 -8.32
N PRO A 114 -7.94 -3.94 -9.47
CA PRO A 114 -7.46 -2.56 -9.57
C PRO A 114 -8.24 -1.55 -8.71
N ALA A 115 -9.54 -1.80 -8.47
CA ALA A 115 -10.38 -0.85 -7.73
C ALA A 115 -9.95 -0.70 -6.26
N TYR A 116 -9.16 -1.65 -5.74
CA TYR A 116 -8.63 -1.66 -4.38
C TYR A 116 -7.12 -1.36 -4.34
N ALA A 117 -6.53 -0.80 -5.40
CA ALA A 117 -5.09 -0.60 -5.52
C ALA A 117 -4.49 0.23 -4.37
N ASP A 118 -5.20 1.26 -3.91
CA ASP A 118 -4.78 2.11 -2.79
C ASP A 118 -4.81 1.36 -1.45
N GLU A 119 -5.87 0.60 -1.16
CA GLU A 119 -5.96 -0.25 0.04
C GLU A 119 -4.87 -1.34 0.05
N ILE A 120 -4.60 -1.96 -1.10
CA ILE A 120 -3.52 -2.94 -1.27
C ILE A 120 -2.17 -2.32 -0.92
N VAL A 121 -1.88 -1.12 -1.44
CA VAL A 121 -0.63 -0.41 -1.17
C VAL A 121 -0.54 -0.03 0.30
N VAL A 122 -1.61 0.50 0.89
CA VAL A 122 -1.64 0.85 2.33
C VAL A 122 -1.31 -0.36 3.19
N GLU A 123 -1.96 -1.50 2.95
CA GLU A 123 -1.69 -2.71 3.73
C GLU A 123 -0.25 -3.21 3.53
N ALA A 124 0.23 -3.21 2.29
CA ALA A 124 1.61 -3.57 1.98
C ALA A 124 2.63 -2.65 2.64
N SER A 125 2.33 -1.36 2.67
CA SER A 125 3.18 -0.33 3.23
C SER A 125 3.32 -0.50 4.75
N ARG A 126 2.25 -0.89 5.45
CA ARG A 126 2.28 -1.18 6.89
C ARG A 126 3.14 -2.39 7.22
N ALA A 127 3.07 -3.42 6.38
CA ALA A 127 3.91 -4.62 6.53
C ALA A 127 5.38 -4.37 6.13
N ASN A 128 5.64 -3.44 5.21
CA ASN A 128 6.98 -3.13 4.71
C ASN A 128 7.22 -1.61 4.54
N PRO A 129 7.29 -0.85 5.66
CA PRO A 129 7.39 0.62 5.62
C PRO A 129 8.72 1.11 5.03
N ALA A 130 9.76 0.28 5.06
CA ALA A 130 11.05 0.62 4.48
C ALA A 130 11.01 0.76 2.95
N ASN A 131 10.05 0.12 2.27
CA ASN A 131 10.00 0.03 0.82
C ASN A 131 8.75 0.65 0.19
N VAL A 132 8.05 1.54 0.91
CA VAL A 132 6.79 2.14 0.42
C VAL A 132 6.92 2.80 -0.96
N GLU A 133 8.06 3.43 -1.26
CA GLU A 133 8.33 4.04 -2.56
C GLU A 133 8.24 3.01 -3.70
N GLU A 134 8.79 1.81 -3.51
CA GLU A 134 8.74 0.76 -4.53
C GLU A 134 7.34 0.15 -4.65
N LEU A 135 6.61 0.00 -3.53
CA LEU A 135 5.24 -0.51 -3.54
C LEU A 135 4.31 0.43 -4.33
N VAL A 136 4.41 1.74 -4.06
CA VAL A 136 3.66 2.79 -4.78
C VAL A 136 4.05 2.78 -6.25
N ARG A 137 5.35 2.79 -6.57
CA ARG A 137 5.84 2.77 -7.97
C ARG A 137 5.28 1.60 -8.76
N VAL A 138 5.26 0.40 -8.16
CA VAL A 138 4.73 -0.81 -8.81
C VAL A 138 3.23 -0.71 -9.00
N ALA A 139 2.48 -0.31 -7.98
CA ALA A 139 1.03 -0.19 -8.08
C ALA A 139 0.60 0.83 -9.14
N VAL A 140 1.19 2.03 -9.12
CA VAL A 140 0.91 3.10 -10.11
C VAL A 140 1.29 2.67 -11.53
N LYS A 141 2.36 1.89 -11.69
CA LYS A 141 2.74 1.37 -13.01
C LYS A 141 1.73 0.35 -13.55
N VAL A 142 1.14 -0.45 -12.68
CA VAL A 142 0.09 -1.43 -13.05
C VAL A 142 -1.22 -0.71 -13.33
N GLU A 143 -1.62 0.20 -12.44
CA GLU A 143 -2.89 0.92 -12.50
C GLU A 143 -2.67 2.45 -12.39
N PRO A 144 -2.31 3.12 -13.50
CA PRO A 144 -2.06 4.56 -13.50
C PRO A 144 -3.31 5.40 -13.20
N GLU A 145 -4.51 4.89 -13.49
CA GLU A 145 -5.77 5.62 -13.23
C GLU A 145 -6.02 5.80 -11.72
N MET A 146 -5.43 4.94 -10.88
CA MET A 146 -5.50 5.00 -9.42
C MET A 146 -4.33 5.75 -8.79
N ALA A 147 -3.50 6.46 -9.58
CA ALA A 147 -2.29 7.08 -9.07
C ALA A 147 -2.54 8.11 -7.95
N ASP A 148 -3.61 8.91 -8.10
CA ASP A 148 -3.98 9.92 -7.10
C ASP A 148 -4.41 9.28 -5.78
N SER A 149 -5.30 8.30 -5.83
CA SER A 149 -5.80 7.61 -4.64
C SER A 149 -4.68 6.82 -3.95
N ILE A 150 -3.83 6.13 -4.72
CA ILE A 150 -2.65 5.43 -4.17
C ILE A 150 -1.72 6.43 -3.48
N MET A 151 -1.40 7.55 -4.14
CA MET A 151 -0.51 8.57 -3.58
C MET A 151 -1.09 9.18 -2.30
N GLN A 152 -2.37 9.56 -2.30
CA GLN A 152 -3.04 10.16 -1.16
C GLN A 152 -3.14 9.17 0.01
N SER A 153 -3.67 7.97 -0.22
CA SER A 153 -3.84 6.94 0.81
C SER A 153 -2.49 6.46 1.39
N ALA A 154 -1.48 6.28 0.55
CA ALA A 154 -0.13 5.92 1.02
C ALA A 154 0.51 7.07 1.83
N SER A 155 0.36 8.32 1.38
CA SER A 155 0.86 9.51 2.08
C SER A 155 0.21 9.68 3.44
N ALA A 156 -1.12 9.50 3.52
CA ALA A 156 -1.86 9.52 4.77
C ALA A 156 -1.44 8.37 5.71
N SER A 157 -1.13 7.19 5.16
CA SER A 157 -0.69 6.05 5.98
C SER A 157 0.79 6.12 6.41
N GLN A 158 1.63 6.89 5.73
CA GLN A 158 3.06 7.09 6.05
C GLN A 158 3.47 8.56 5.85
N PRO A 159 3.04 9.48 6.73
CA PRO A 159 3.33 10.91 6.61
C PRO A 159 4.83 11.24 6.52
N GLU A 160 5.67 10.44 7.18
CA GLU A 160 7.12 10.59 7.16
C GLU A 160 7.77 10.19 5.82
N LYS A 161 7.01 9.60 4.89
CA LYS A 161 7.47 9.12 3.57
C LYS A 161 6.86 9.88 2.40
N VAL A 162 6.08 10.92 2.64
CA VAL A 162 5.37 11.71 1.62
C VAL A 162 6.29 12.12 0.45
N GLU A 163 7.49 12.64 0.74
CA GLU A 163 8.47 13.03 -0.30
C GLU A 163 8.79 11.85 -1.25
N GLY A 164 9.02 10.66 -0.69
CA GLY A 164 9.34 9.46 -1.45
C GLY A 164 8.13 8.91 -2.22
N ILE A 165 6.94 8.94 -1.62
CA ILE A 165 5.70 8.51 -2.24
C ILE A 165 5.37 9.36 -3.45
N VAL A 166 5.39 10.69 -3.29
CA VAL A 166 5.15 11.64 -4.38
C VAL A 166 6.18 11.45 -5.49
N HIS A 167 7.46 11.29 -5.14
CA HIS A 167 8.51 10.98 -6.11
C HIS A 167 8.22 9.69 -6.88
N ALA A 168 7.87 8.60 -6.19
CA ALA A 168 7.56 7.31 -6.82
C ALA A 168 6.41 7.43 -7.82
N THR A 169 5.27 7.98 -7.38
CA THR A 169 4.07 8.16 -8.20
C THR A 169 4.38 8.94 -9.47
N LEU A 170 4.99 10.11 -9.33
CA LEU A 170 5.25 11.00 -10.46
C LEU A 170 6.34 10.49 -11.39
N SER A 171 7.29 9.70 -10.88
CA SER A 171 8.39 9.15 -11.70
C SER A 171 7.94 8.12 -12.75
N VAL A 172 6.74 7.55 -12.60
CA VAL A 172 6.19 6.54 -13.52
C VAL A 172 5.01 7.03 -14.34
N LEU A 173 4.38 8.14 -13.95
CA LEU A 173 3.35 8.76 -14.75
C LEU A 173 3.98 9.47 -15.96
N PRO A 174 3.33 9.43 -17.14
CA PRO A 174 3.68 10.37 -18.21
C PRO A 174 3.57 11.80 -17.67
N ALA A 175 4.33 12.75 -18.21
CA ALA A 175 4.19 14.16 -17.85
C ALA A 175 2.82 14.70 -18.31
N ILE A 176 1.80 14.54 -17.48
CA ILE A 176 0.42 14.96 -17.75
C ILE A 176 0.23 16.35 -17.12
N GLY A 177 0.77 17.39 -17.75
CA GLY A 177 0.70 18.82 -17.40
C GLY A 177 -0.16 19.21 -16.18
N ASP A 178 -1.33 19.81 -16.42
CA ASP A 178 -2.18 20.40 -15.37
C ASP A 178 -2.71 19.38 -14.34
N TYR A 179 -2.88 18.12 -14.73
CA TYR A 179 -3.37 17.04 -13.86
C TYR A 179 -2.45 16.81 -12.67
N LEU A 180 -1.13 16.78 -12.89
CA LEU A 180 -0.17 16.61 -11.79
C LEU A 180 -0.27 17.76 -10.79
N SER A 181 -0.51 18.98 -11.26
CA SER A 181 -0.63 20.14 -10.38
C SER A 181 -1.89 20.10 -9.52
N SER A 182 -3.04 19.64 -10.06
CA SER A 182 -4.26 19.46 -9.28
C SER A 182 -4.11 18.36 -8.24
N SER A 183 -3.53 17.21 -8.61
CA SER A 183 -3.36 16.09 -7.67
C SER A 183 -2.42 16.44 -6.51
N LEU A 184 -1.36 17.21 -6.79
CA LEU A 184 -0.47 17.70 -5.75
C LEU A 184 -1.14 18.79 -4.89
N SER A 185 -1.98 19.65 -5.48
CA SER A 185 -2.76 20.62 -4.73
C SER A 185 -3.72 19.93 -3.78
N ASP A 186 -4.48 18.94 -4.26
CA ASP A 186 -5.42 18.16 -3.46
C ASP A 186 -4.71 17.44 -2.31
N LEU A 187 -3.49 16.92 -2.54
CA LEU A 187 -2.68 16.31 -1.50
C LEU A 187 -2.20 17.33 -0.45
N ILE A 188 -1.78 18.53 -0.87
CA ILE A 188 -1.38 19.59 0.07
C ILE A 188 -2.60 20.08 0.87
N ASP A 189 -3.74 20.25 0.22
CA ASP A 189 -4.99 20.61 0.88
C ASP A 189 -5.37 19.54 1.90
N LEU A 190 -5.32 18.26 1.53
CA LEU A 190 -5.58 17.14 2.45
C LEU A 190 -4.68 17.22 3.69
N ILE A 191 -3.36 17.37 3.51
CA ILE A 191 -2.37 17.44 4.60
C ILE A 191 -2.59 18.67 5.51
N THR A 192 -3.00 19.79 4.93
CA THR A 192 -3.12 21.06 5.66
C THR A 192 -4.50 21.30 6.27
N THR A 193 -5.53 20.60 5.79
CA THR A 193 -6.89 20.67 6.33
C THR A 193 -7.27 19.49 7.21
N ASP A 194 -6.51 18.39 7.20
CA ASP A 194 -6.81 17.27 8.09
C ASP A 194 -6.62 17.72 9.55
N ASN A 195 -7.69 17.63 10.32
CA ASN A 195 -7.75 18.12 11.69
C ASN A 195 -7.23 17.04 12.64
N ASP A 196 -6.05 16.47 12.36
CA ASP A 196 -5.40 15.61 13.32
C ASP A 196 -5.09 16.47 14.56
N PRO A 197 -5.65 16.17 15.75
CA PRO A 197 -5.41 16.95 16.95
C PRO A 197 -3.93 17.05 17.35
N GLU A 198 -3.06 16.20 16.81
CA GLU A 198 -1.60 16.29 17.00
C GLU A 198 -0.87 17.11 15.92
N SER A 199 -1.52 17.39 14.79
CA SER A 199 -0.94 18.21 13.73
C SER A 199 -0.81 19.66 14.18
N THR A 200 0.40 20.21 14.06
CA THR A 200 0.65 21.64 14.25
C THR A 200 0.78 22.31 12.89
N GLU A 201 0.49 23.62 12.79
CA GLU A 201 0.74 24.38 11.56
C GLU A 201 2.17 24.19 11.02
N VAL A 202 3.15 24.00 11.92
CA VAL A 202 4.55 23.73 11.57
C VAL A 202 4.72 22.35 10.94
N THR A 203 4.05 21.32 11.47
CA THR A 203 4.08 19.95 10.95
C THR A 203 3.45 19.90 9.56
N SER A 204 2.22 20.41 9.40
CA SER A 204 1.51 20.43 8.12
C SER A 204 2.28 21.23 7.06
N ARG A 205 2.96 22.32 7.47
CA ARG A 205 3.84 23.08 6.59
C ARG A 205 5.06 22.28 6.13
N ALA A 206 5.69 21.53 7.02
CA ALA A 206 6.83 20.68 6.68
C ALA A 206 6.43 19.52 5.74
N GLU A 207 5.25 18.95 5.94
CA GLU A 207 4.70 17.90 5.08
C GLU A 207 4.32 18.45 3.69
N ALA A 208 3.70 19.63 3.61
CA ALA A 208 3.45 20.31 2.33
C ALA A 208 4.76 20.58 1.56
N LEU A 209 5.84 21.01 2.26
CA LEU A 209 7.16 21.15 1.64
C LEU A 209 7.74 19.80 1.17
N SER A 210 7.44 18.71 1.88
CA SER A 210 7.85 17.36 1.50
C SER A 210 7.17 16.90 0.20
N VAL A 211 5.89 17.23 0.01
CA VAL A 211 5.17 17.02 -1.26
C VAL A 211 5.90 17.73 -2.42
N LEU A 212 6.16 19.03 -2.26
CA LEU A 212 6.83 19.83 -3.28
C LEU A 212 8.24 19.32 -3.61
N LYS A 213 9.00 18.90 -2.59
CA LYS A 213 10.33 18.32 -2.76
C LYS A 213 10.26 16.98 -3.52
N GLY A 214 9.27 16.14 -3.23
CA GLY A 214 9.02 14.90 -3.96
C GLY A 214 8.72 15.14 -5.44
N ALA A 215 7.88 16.14 -5.74
CA ALA A 215 7.53 16.53 -7.10
C ALA A 215 8.73 17.09 -7.87
N TYR A 216 9.54 17.94 -7.24
CA TYR A 216 10.77 18.45 -7.84
C TYR A 216 11.75 17.30 -8.16
N ARG A 217 11.93 16.35 -7.23
CA ARG A 217 12.78 15.16 -7.44
C ARG A 217 12.30 14.30 -8.62
N ALA A 218 10.99 14.25 -8.86
CA ALA A 218 10.40 13.52 -9.97
C ALA A 218 10.61 14.21 -11.34
N GLY A 219 11.16 15.43 -11.35
CA GLY A 219 11.50 16.17 -12.56
C GLY A 219 10.57 17.35 -12.87
N MET A 220 9.65 17.70 -11.98
CA MET A 220 8.82 18.90 -12.13
C MET A 220 9.70 20.15 -12.09
N SER A 221 9.41 21.14 -12.94
CA SER A 221 10.23 22.34 -13.04
C SER A 221 10.08 23.21 -11.80
N TYR A 222 11.13 23.97 -11.48
CA TYR A 222 11.08 24.90 -10.35
C TYR A 222 9.96 25.95 -10.48
N GLN A 223 9.60 26.33 -11.71
CA GLN A 223 8.51 27.28 -11.97
C GLN A 223 7.13 26.71 -11.63
N GLU A 224 6.89 25.44 -11.97
CA GLU A 224 5.64 24.74 -11.62
C GLU A 224 5.52 24.56 -10.11
N ILE A 225 6.63 24.21 -9.44
CA ILE A 225 6.68 24.10 -7.97
C ILE A 225 6.40 25.45 -7.31
N GLU A 226 6.96 26.56 -7.82
CA GLU A 226 6.65 27.90 -7.30
C GLU A 226 5.17 28.27 -7.46
N ALA A 227 4.57 28.00 -8.61
CA ALA A 227 3.16 28.32 -8.86
C ALA A 227 2.23 27.55 -7.91
N LEU A 228 2.52 26.26 -7.68
CA LEU A 228 1.77 25.43 -6.74
C LEU A 228 1.95 25.94 -5.30
N ALA A 229 3.18 26.22 -4.91
CA ALA A 229 3.51 26.78 -3.60
C ALA A 229 2.80 28.11 -3.30
N GLU A 230 2.77 29.04 -4.26
CA GLU A 230 2.10 30.34 -4.11
C GLU A 230 0.60 30.18 -3.81
N THR A 231 -0.06 29.19 -4.43
CA THR A 231 -1.48 28.87 -4.20
C THR A 231 -1.74 28.44 -2.76
N HIS A 232 -0.75 27.81 -2.12
CA HIS A 232 -0.79 27.31 -0.74
C HIS A 232 -0.11 28.23 0.28
N GLY A 233 0.19 29.47 -0.11
CA GLY A 233 0.85 30.45 0.77
C GLY A 233 2.27 30.05 1.17
N ILE A 234 2.97 29.26 0.35
CA ILE A 234 4.36 28.83 0.58
C ILE A 234 5.34 29.86 0.01
N ALA A 235 6.24 30.39 0.86
CA ALA A 235 7.19 31.41 0.44
C ALA A 235 8.31 30.79 -0.41
N LYS A 236 8.82 31.57 -1.38
CA LYS A 236 9.85 31.10 -2.32
C LYS A 236 11.15 30.69 -1.63
N GLU A 237 11.50 31.37 -0.55
CA GLU A 237 12.67 31.08 0.26
C GLU A 237 12.57 29.70 0.93
N GLU A 238 11.36 29.28 1.34
CA GLU A 238 11.12 27.97 1.94
C GLU A 238 11.31 26.85 0.91
N ILE A 239 10.81 27.05 -0.32
CA ILE A 239 11.00 26.10 -1.44
C ILE A 239 12.48 25.97 -1.77
N ALA A 240 13.18 27.11 -1.92
CA ALA A 240 14.60 27.13 -2.24
C ALA A 240 15.42 26.39 -1.18
N ALA A 241 15.09 26.57 0.11
CA ALA A 241 15.72 25.83 1.20
C ALA A 241 15.42 24.33 1.15
N ALA A 242 14.16 23.95 0.91
CA ALA A 242 13.73 22.55 0.83
C ALA A 242 14.41 21.80 -0.33
N VAL A 243 14.46 22.42 -1.51
CA VAL A 243 15.07 21.84 -2.72
C VAL A 243 16.61 21.85 -2.65
N ALA A 244 17.23 22.85 -2.04
CA ALA A 244 18.68 22.91 -1.88
C ALA A 244 19.21 21.94 -0.82
N SER A 245 18.36 21.51 0.11
CA SER A 245 18.70 20.46 1.08
C SER A 245 18.89 19.12 0.36
N LYS A 246 20.13 18.85 -0.07
CA LYS A 246 20.53 17.49 -0.44
C LYS A 246 20.56 16.65 0.83
N ASN A 247 19.78 15.57 0.85
CA ASN A 247 19.98 14.45 1.78
C ASN A 247 21.41 13.91 1.63
#